data_AF-A0A257H4H9-F1
#
_entry.id   AF-A0A257H4H9-F1
#
_cell.length_a   1.000
_cell.length_b   1.000
_cell.length_c   1.000
_cell.angle_alpha   90.00
_cell.angle_beta   90.00
_cell.angle_gamma   90.00
#
_symmetry.space_group_name_H-M   'P 1'
#
loop_
_entity.id
_entity.type
_entity.pdbx_description
1 polymer ?
#
loop_
_entity_poly.entity_id
_entity_poly.type
_entity_poly.pdbx_seq_one_letter_code
_entity_poly.pdbx_strand_id
1 'polypeptide(L)'
;MAGTDVNLRWRGGDHTAWLGLYQQGGFGRQLRAGWDDHWALSEALGGVQVLPSLQLASGGFVGGSLALQAGGPVFVQAGIARTNLRPYANLNFDPNDALSLALGWQGEGDRQLTLSAIADDRLGTHQQHHHLTLRWPLPASWRLSADLLHKQGLGDTGPVRAWGWSLGLDGARWFGRVARDPKQNFSAQDAWRLSGGLRF
;
A
#
# COMPACT_ATOMS: atom_id res chain seq x y z
N MET A 1 7.02 20.70 -3.05
CA MET A 1 8.46 20.47 -2.75
C MET A 1 8.74 18.97 -2.80
N ALA A 2 9.90 18.55 -3.31
CA ALA A 2 10.26 17.12 -3.39
C ALA A 2 10.51 16.53 -2.00
N GLY A 3 10.06 15.29 -1.79
CA GLY A 3 10.32 14.50 -0.59
C GLY A 3 11.35 13.41 -0.87
N THR A 4 12.05 12.97 0.17
CA THR A 4 13.00 11.85 0.12
C THR A 4 12.63 10.85 1.22
N ASP A 5 12.70 9.57 0.88
CA ASP A 5 12.36 8.47 1.77
C ASP A 5 13.41 7.38 1.66
N VAL A 6 13.98 6.99 2.80
CA VAL A 6 14.94 5.88 2.89
C VAL A 6 14.36 4.84 3.82
N ASN A 7 14.31 3.57 3.38
CA ASN A 7 13.76 2.47 4.17
C ASN A 7 14.74 1.31 4.24
N LEU A 8 14.81 0.70 5.42
CA LEU A 8 15.38 -0.61 5.66
C LEU A 8 14.23 -1.56 5.94
N ARG A 9 14.17 -2.68 5.23
CA ARG A 9 13.13 -3.69 5.40
C ARG A 9 13.75 -5.06 5.59
N TRP A 10 13.25 -5.77 6.60
CA TRP A 10 13.51 -7.17 6.82
C TRP A 10 12.26 -7.98 6.46
N ARG A 11 12.48 -9.18 5.91
CA ARG A 11 11.44 -10.16 5.65
C ARG A 11 11.93 -11.55 6.06
N GLY A 12 11.15 -12.25 6.86
CA GLY A 12 11.41 -13.62 7.27
C GLY A 12 10.11 -14.43 7.26
N GLY A 13 9.97 -15.33 6.29
CA GLY A 13 8.71 -16.04 6.07
C GLY A 13 7.57 -15.05 5.79
N ASP A 14 6.51 -15.18 6.58
CA ASP A 14 5.30 -14.36 6.52
C ASP A 14 5.42 -13.01 7.24
N HIS A 15 6.51 -12.81 7.98
CA HIS A 15 6.74 -11.60 8.76
C HIS A 15 7.53 -10.58 7.94
N THR A 16 7.05 -9.34 7.93
CA THR A 16 7.80 -8.20 7.40
C THR A 16 7.90 -7.12 8.46
N ALA A 17 9.08 -6.53 8.62
CA ALA A 17 9.29 -5.36 9.47
C ALA A 17 10.15 -4.33 8.73
N TRP A 18 9.93 -3.05 9.00
CA TRP A 18 10.69 -1.99 8.34
C TRP A 18 10.86 -0.76 9.22
N LEU A 19 11.93 -0.02 8.95
CA LEU A 19 12.23 1.30 9.48
C LEU A 19 12.43 2.26 8.31
N GLY A 20 11.86 3.45 8.41
CA GLY A 20 11.92 4.46 7.36
C GLY A 20 12.21 5.84 7.90
N LEU A 21 12.95 6.65 7.15
CA LEU A 21 13.14 8.07 7.43
C LEU A 21 12.62 8.87 6.23
N TYR A 22 11.54 9.62 6.46
CA TYR A 22 10.98 10.54 5.49
C TYR A 22 11.42 11.97 5.76
N GLN A 23 11.68 12.73 4.71
CA GLN A 23 11.98 14.16 4.77
C GLN A 23 11.36 14.90 3.60
N GLN A 24 10.70 16.03 3.87
CA GLN A 24 10.21 16.94 2.84
C GLN A 24 10.16 18.37 3.37
N GLY A 25 10.50 19.34 2.52
CA GLY A 25 10.31 20.76 2.86
C GLY A 25 8.83 21.06 3.12
N GLY A 26 8.54 21.79 4.20
CA GLY A 26 7.18 22.10 4.66
C GLY A 26 6.56 21.06 5.61
N PHE A 27 6.82 19.76 5.40
CA PHE A 27 6.37 18.71 6.33
C PHE A 27 7.37 18.46 7.47
N GLY A 28 8.68 18.53 7.17
CA GLY A 28 9.75 18.22 8.10
C GLY A 28 10.30 16.81 7.93
N ARG A 29 10.80 16.22 9.03
CA ARG A 29 11.38 14.88 9.07
C ARG A 29 10.53 13.97 9.96
N GLN A 30 10.33 12.73 9.53
CA GLN A 30 9.57 11.75 10.31
C GLN A 30 10.24 10.38 10.25
N LEU A 31 10.61 9.86 11.42
CA LEU A 31 11.03 8.47 11.60
C LEU A 31 9.76 7.61 11.64
N ARG A 32 9.79 6.49 10.93
CA ARG A 32 8.65 5.59 10.77
C ARG A 32 9.10 4.14 10.99
N ALA A 33 8.20 3.33 11.49
CA ALA A 33 8.37 1.90 11.62
C ALA A 33 7.07 1.22 11.22
N GLY A 34 7.17 -0.01 10.72
CA GLY A 34 5.98 -0.82 10.50
C GLY A 34 6.28 -2.30 10.51
N TRP A 35 5.21 -3.06 10.68
CA TRP A 35 5.21 -4.50 10.77
C TRP A 35 3.93 -5.04 10.14
N ASP A 36 4.08 -6.14 9.40
CA ASP A 36 3.01 -6.84 8.69
C ASP A 36 3.20 -8.36 8.87
N ASP A 37 2.11 -9.11 8.94
CA ASP A 37 2.13 -10.57 9.10
C ASP A 37 1.01 -11.26 8.32
N HIS A 38 1.14 -12.58 8.14
CA HIS A 38 0.14 -13.44 7.53
C HIS A 38 -0.08 -14.67 8.42
N TRP A 39 -1.27 -14.79 9.00
CA TRP A 39 -1.63 -15.91 9.86
C TRP A 39 -2.67 -16.79 9.18
N ALA A 40 -2.32 -18.04 8.89
CA ALA A 40 -3.31 -19.03 8.48
C ALA A 40 -4.17 -19.42 9.69
N LEU A 41 -5.48 -19.22 9.59
CA LEU A 41 -6.42 -19.82 10.53
C LEU A 41 -6.51 -21.32 10.26
N SER A 42 -6.89 -22.09 11.28
CA SER A 42 -7.01 -23.55 11.20
C SER A 42 -7.80 -23.99 9.96
N GLU A 43 -7.46 -25.14 9.39
CA GLU A 43 -8.16 -25.68 8.20
C GLU A 43 -9.69 -25.81 8.38
N ALA A 44 -10.17 -25.96 9.62
CA ALA A 44 -11.59 -25.95 9.96
C ALA A 44 -12.33 -24.65 9.53
N LEU A 45 -11.62 -23.56 9.33
CA LEU A 45 -12.14 -22.28 8.83
C LEU A 45 -11.89 -22.10 7.32
N GLY A 46 -11.62 -23.17 6.58
CA GLY A 46 -11.56 -23.14 5.11
C GLY A 46 -10.36 -22.39 4.54
N GLY A 47 -9.22 -22.38 5.27
CA GLY A 47 -7.99 -21.76 4.78
C GLY A 47 -8.00 -20.22 4.79
N VAL A 48 -8.82 -19.61 5.63
CA VAL A 48 -8.84 -18.15 5.82
C VAL A 48 -7.51 -17.67 6.40
N GLN A 49 -6.99 -16.58 5.85
CA GLN A 49 -5.80 -15.89 6.36
C GLN A 49 -6.18 -14.59 7.05
N VAL A 50 -5.48 -14.28 8.13
CA VAL A 50 -5.53 -12.99 8.83
C VAL A 50 -4.28 -12.21 8.48
N LEU A 51 -4.46 -10.96 8.09
CA LEU A 51 -3.41 -10.06 7.62
C LEU A 51 -3.36 -8.83 8.54
N PRO A 52 -2.69 -8.90 9.70
CA PRO A 52 -2.51 -7.74 10.57
C PRO A 52 -1.39 -6.84 10.07
N SER A 53 -1.53 -5.53 10.30
CA SER A 53 -0.46 -4.55 10.14
C SER A 53 -0.43 -3.52 11.27
N LEU A 54 0.76 -3.00 11.55
CA LEU A 54 1.00 -1.91 12.48
C LEU A 54 2.02 -0.92 11.90
N GLN A 55 1.78 0.36 12.13
CA GLN A 55 2.65 1.46 11.72
C GLN A 55 2.76 2.48 12.85
N LEU A 56 3.99 2.97 13.04
CA LEU A 56 4.34 3.98 14.04
C LEU A 56 5.12 5.09 13.36
N ALA A 57 4.96 6.33 13.85
CA ALA A 57 5.82 7.41 13.43
C ALA A 57 6.14 8.42 14.55
N SER A 58 7.31 9.04 14.45
CA SER A 58 7.70 10.16 15.30
C SER A 58 6.66 11.28 15.22
N GLY A 59 6.35 11.90 16.36
CA GLY A 59 5.17 12.77 16.51
C GLY A 59 3.97 12.08 17.14
N GLY A 60 4.08 10.77 17.42
CA GLY A 60 3.11 9.98 18.16
C GLY A 60 2.05 9.32 17.30
N PHE A 61 2.29 9.17 15.99
CA PHE A 61 1.37 8.47 15.10
C PHE A 61 1.37 6.98 15.39
N VAL A 62 0.16 6.41 15.43
CA VAL A 62 -0.09 4.97 15.50
C VAL A 62 -1.22 4.66 14.53
N GLY A 63 -0.99 3.73 13.64
CA GLY A 63 -1.98 3.21 12.71
C GLY A 63 -1.84 1.70 12.56
N GLY A 64 -2.93 1.02 12.23
CA GLY A 64 -2.90 -0.41 11.99
C GLY A 64 -4.10 -0.86 11.17
N SER A 65 -4.00 -2.07 10.63
CA SER A 65 -5.09 -2.69 9.91
C SER A 65 -5.22 -4.17 10.22
N LEU A 66 -6.40 -4.68 9.94
CA LEU A 66 -6.69 -6.11 9.99
C LEU A 66 -7.50 -6.45 8.74
N ALA A 67 -7.04 -7.42 7.96
CA ALA A 67 -7.80 -7.98 6.86
C ALA A 67 -7.95 -9.50 6.99
N LEU A 68 -9.05 -10.01 6.45
CA LEU A 68 -9.30 -11.43 6.27
C LEU A 68 -9.29 -11.73 4.78
N GLN A 69 -8.56 -12.78 4.39
CA GLN A 69 -8.55 -13.29 3.03
C GLN A 69 -9.08 -14.71 3.01
N ALA A 70 -9.98 -15.02 2.08
CA ALA A 70 -10.54 -16.35 1.89
C ALA A 70 -10.46 -16.77 0.42
N GLY A 71 -10.18 -18.04 0.16
CA GLY A 71 -10.08 -18.61 -1.18
C GLY A 71 -8.70 -19.18 -1.48
N GLY A 72 -8.50 -19.57 -2.74
CA GLY A 72 -7.25 -20.17 -3.23
C GLY A 72 -6.75 -19.41 -4.46
N PRO A 73 -6.76 -20.01 -5.66
CA PRO A 73 -6.37 -19.32 -6.89
C PRO A 73 -7.25 -18.10 -7.19
N VAL A 74 -8.50 -18.09 -6.74
CA VAL A 74 -9.34 -16.88 -6.68
C VAL A 74 -9.66 -16.64 -5.22
N PHE A 75 -9.47 -15.39 -4.78
CA PHE A 75 -9.62 -15.02 -3.39
C PHE A 75 -10.40 -13.72 -3.24
N VAL A 76 -11.07 -13.60 -2.10
CA VAL A 76 -11.68 -12.36 -1.64
C VAL A 76 -10.96 -11.89 -0.38
N GLN A 77 -10.83 -10.58 -0.21
CA GLN A 77 -10.25 -9.99 0.99
C GLN A 77 -11.10 -8.83 1.46
N ALA A 78 -11.37 -8.76 2.77
CA ALA A 78 -12.02 -7.61 3.38
C ALA A 78 -11.20 -7.15 4.58
N GLY A 79 -11.09 -5.84 4.79
CA GLY A 79 -10.27 -5.30 5.87
C GLY A 79 -10.75 -3.97 6.41
N ILE A 80 -10.20 -3.64 7.59
CA ILE A 80 -10.42 -2.40 8.30
C ILE A 80 -9.07 -1.82 8.72
N ALA A 81 -8.92 -0.51 8.61
CA ALA A 81 -7.74 0.21 9.04
C ALA A 81 -8.13 1.37 9.96
N ARG A 82 -7.30 1.66 10.97
CA ARG A 82 -7.54 2.72 11.95
C ARG A 82 -6.25 3.41 12.32
N THR A 83 -6.35 4.70 12.59
CA THR A 83 -5.26 5.49 13.17
C THR A 83 -5.70 6.29 14.39
N ASN A 84 -4.71 6.84 15.09
CA ASN A 84 -4.95 7.84 16.13
C ASN A 84 -5.03 9.28 15.58
N LEU A 85 -5.18 9.44 14.26
CA LEU A 85 -5.36 10.72 13.53
C LEU A 85 -4.22 11.74 13.71
N ARG A 86 -3.07 11.31 14.23
CA ARG A 86 -1.88 12.15 14.29
C ARG A 86 -1.29 12.33 12.88
N PRO A 87 -0.59 13.45 12.60
CA PRO A 87 0.05 13.66 11.29
C PRO A 87 1.02 12.55 10.91
N TYR A 88 0.89 12.07 9.67
CA TYR A 88 1.69 11.00 9.11
C TYR A 88 2.04 11.28 7.65
N ALA A 89 3.30 11.08 7.28
CA ALA A 89 3.73 11.09 5.89
C ALA A 89 3.24 9.83 5.19
N ASN A 90 1.98 9.88 4.73
CA ASN A 90 1.39 8.76 4.04
C ASN A 90 1.97 8.61 2.63
N LEU A 91 2.63 7.48 2.39
CA LEU A 91 3.27 7.14 1.10
C LEU A 91 2.54 6.02 0.33
N ASN A 92 1.50 5.41 0.90
CA ASN A 92 0.58 4.54 0.16
C ASN A 92 -0.53 5.37 -0.54
N PHE A 93 -0.78 6.58 0.00
CA PHE A 93 -1.76 7.56 -0.48
C PHE A 93 -3.22 7.14 -0.31
N ASP A 94 -3.48 5.96 0.23
CA ASP A 94 -4.81 5.46 0.56
C ASP A 94 -5.34 6.10 1.85
N PRO A 95 -6.67 6.18 2.05
CA PRO A 95 -7.23 6.52 3.35
C PRO A 95 -6.71 5.55 4.43
N ASN A 96 -6.17 6.09 5.53
CA ASN A 96 -5.61 5.26 6.62
C ASN A 96 -6.67 4.77 7.61
N ASP A 97 -7.78 5.48 7.72
CA ASP A 97 -8.97 5.04 8.44
C ASP A 97 -9.99 4.62 7.38
N ALA A 98 -10.09 3.32 7.15
CA ALA A 98 -10.76 2.83 5.96
C ALA A 98 -11.38 1.44 6.12
N LEU A 99 -12.35 1.17 5.25
CA LEU A 99 -12.76 -0.17 4.86
C LEU A 99 -12.13 -0.52 3.51
N SER A 100 -11.72 -1.78 3.37
CA SER A 100 -11.18 -2.30 2.12
C SER A 100 -11.87 -3.59 1.69
N LEU A 101 -12.01 -3.75 0.38
CA LEU A 101 -12.48 -4.97 -0.27
C LEU A 101 -11.60 -5.25 -1.48
N ALA A 102 -11.22 -6.50 -1.69
CA ALA A 102 -10.51 -6.93 -2.87
C ALA A 102 -11.01 -8.27 -3.41
N LEU A 103 -10.94 -8.41 -4.73
CA LEU A 103 -11.07 -9.67 -5.45
C LEU A 103 -9.77 -9.88 -6.22
N GLY A 104 -9.15 -11.04 -6.04
CA GLY A 104 -7.90 -11.34 -6.69
C GLY A 104 -7.83 -12.73 -7.26
N TRP A 105 -6.87 -12.89 -8.16
CA TRP A 105 -6.49 -14.15 -8.75
C TRP A 105 -4.99 -14.35 -8.60
N GLN A 106 -4.60 -15.57 -8.23
CA GLN A 106 -3.23 -16.07 -8.16
C GLN A 106 -3.09 -17.24 -9.14
N GLY A 107 -2.20 -17.05 -10.11
CA GLY A 107 -1.86 -18.07 -11.10
C GLY A 107 -0.49 -18.69 -10.84
N GLU A 108 -0.14 -19.64 -11.70
CA GLU A 108 1.18 -20.26 -11.68
C GLU A 108 2.31 -19.23 -11.89
N GLY A 109 3.45 -19.49 -11.25
CA GLY A 109 4.66 -18.67 -11.43
C GLY A 109 4.57 -17.26 -10.85
N ASP A 110 3.89 -17.05 -9.70
CA ASP A 110 3.75 -15.75 -9.03
C ASP A 110 3.00 -14.71 -9.91
N ARG A 111 2.11 -15.19 -10.78
CA ARG A 111 1.16 -14.33 -11.51
C ARG A 111 0.06 -13.91 -10.56
N GLN A 112 -0.22 -12.61 -10.52
CA GLN A 112 -1.29 -12.08 -9.69
C GLN A 112 -2.01 -10.95 -10.38
N LEU A 113 -3.33 -10.93 -10.24
CA LEU A 113 -4.20 -9.81 -10.59
C LEU A 113 -5.08 -9.51 -9.38
N THR A 114 -5.26 -8.25 -9.01
CA THR A 114 -6.16 -7.89 -7.91
C THR A 114 -6.87 -6.58 -8.21
N LEU A 115 -8.19 -6.60 -8.11
CA LEU A 115 -9.04 -5.43 -8.09
C LEU A 115 -9.39 -5.13 -6.63
N SER A 116 -9.10 -3.92 -6.17
CA SER A 116 -9.44 -3.51 -4.80
C SER A 116 -10.11 -2.14 -4.75
N ALA A 117 -10.91 -1.95 -3.71
CA ALA A 117 -11.49 -0.67 -3.31
C ALA A 117 -11.14 -0.39 -1.86
N ILE A 118 -10.68 0.82 -1.57
CA ILE A 118 -10.41 1.33 -0.23
C ILE A 118 -11.21 2.62 -0.06
N ALA A 119 -12.01 2.72 1.00
CA ALA A 119 -12.88 3.87 1.24
C ALA A 119 -12.69 4.40 2.66
N ASP A 120 -12.56 5.72 2.79
CA ASP A 120 -12.68 6.41 4.07
C ASP A 120 -14.04 6.10 4.70
N ASP A 121 -14.01 5.64 5.94
CA ASP A 121 -15.20 5.27 6.71
C ASP A 121 -15.33 6.05 8.02
N ARG A 122 -14.42 7.01 8.27
CA ARG A 122 -14.35 7.72 9.55
C ARG A 122 -14.38 9.23 9.41
N LEU A 123 -13.73 9.81 8.41
CA LEU A 123 -13.53 11.26 8.34
C LEU A 123 -14.59 12.00 7.52
N GLY A 124 -15.52 11.26 6.88
CA GLY A 124 -16.57 11.85 6.07
C GLY A 124 -16.04 12.54 4.81
N THR A 125 -14.83 12.19 4.38
CA THR A 125 -14.18 12.77 3.20
C THR A 125 -14.73 12.16 1.91
N HIS A 126 -15.42 11.02 2.02
CA HIS A 126 -15.90 10.22 0.89
C HIS A 126 -14.76 9.83 -0.07
N GLN A 127 -13.51 9.83 0.43
CA GLN A 127 -12.33 9.46 -0.33
C GLN A 127 -12.35 7.95 -0.60
N GLN A 128 -12.14 7.60 -1.87
CA GLN A 128 -12.14 6.24 -2.36
C GLN A 128 -11.03 6.05 -3.37
N HIS A 129 -10.32 4.95 -3.22
CA HIS A 129 -9.28 4.48 -4.14
C HIS A 129 -9.67 3.13 -4.70
N HIS A 130 -9.59 3.01 -6.02
CA HIS A 130 -9.77 1.76 -6.73
C HIS A 130 -8.46 1.40 -7.43
N HIS A 131 -7.95 0.20 -7.16
CA HIS A 131 -6.70 -0.27 -7.76
C HIS A 131 -6.95 -1.49 -8.62
N LEU A 132 -6.28 -1.53 -9.76
CA LEU A 132 -6.04 -2.74 -10.52
C LEU A 132 -4.53 -3.02 -10.48
N THR A 133 -4.14 -3.99 -9.65
CA THR A 133 -2.74 -4.38 -9.48
C THR A 133 -2.43 -5.66 -10.23
N LEU A 134 -1.27 -5.68 -10.88
CA LEU A 134 -0.75 -6.80 -11.65
C LEU A 134 0.65 -7.15 -11.15
N ARG A 135 0.92 -8.43 -11.03
CA ARG A 135 2.27 -8.99 -10.89
C ARG A 135 2.47 -10.07 -11.93
N TRP A 136 3.56 -9.97 -12.68
CA TRP A 136 3.84 -10.90 -13.77
C TRP A 136 5.31 -11.33 -13.79
N PRO A 137 5.62 -12.64 -13.82
CA PRO A 137 6.98 -13.13 -13.96
C PRO A 137 7.51 -12.78 -15.37
N LEU A 138 8.79 -12.46 -15.42
CA LEU A 138 9.55 -12.24 -16.64
C LEU A 138 10.75 -13.20 -16.69
N PRO A 139 11.41 -13.37 -17.85
CA PRO A 139 12.63 -14.17 -17.95
C PRO A 139 13.74 -13.70 -16.99
N ALA A 140 14.71 -14.59 -16.72
CA ALA A 140 15.87 -14.31 -15.87
C ALA A 140 15.52 -13.84 -14.44
N SER A 141 14.44 -14.40 -13.86
CA SER A 141 13.99 -14.12 -12.50
C SER A 141 13.63 -12.64 -12.26
N TRP A 142 13.24 -11.95 -13.32
CA TRP A 142 12.64 -10.62 -13.23
C TRP A 142 11.13 -10.73 -13.02
N ARG A 143 10.54 -9.67 -12.50
CA ARG A 143 9.11 -9.56 -12.31
C ARG A 143 8.64 -8.14 -12.58
N LEU A 144 7.56 -8.02 -13.34
CA LEU A 144 6.84 -6.78 -13.57
C LEU A 144 5.77 -6.61 -12.48
N SER A 145 5.69 -5.42 -11.92
CA SER A 145 4.54 -4.98 -11.12
C SER A 145 3.91 -3.75 -11.75
N ALA A 146 2.59 -3.72 -11.87
CA ALA A 146 1.86 -2.56 -12.34
C ALA A 146 0.67 -2.27 -11.41
N ASP A 147 0.28 -1.01 -11.32
CA ASP A 147 -0.91 -0.55 -10.60
C ASP A 147 -1.57 0.57 -11.41
N LEU A 148 -2.87 0.44 -11.63
CA LEU A 148 -3.71 1.51 -12.15
C LEU A 148 -4.66 1.95 -11.03
N LEU A 149 -4.58 3.23 -10.67
CA LEU A 149 -5.35 3.84 -9.59
C LEU A 149 -6.42 4.77 -10.18
N HIS A 150 -7.66 4.60 -9.74
CA HIS A 150 -8.69 5.64 -9.84
C HIS A 150 -9.05 6.13 -8.44
N LYS A 151 -8.90 7.45 -8.20
CA LYS A 151 -9.27 8.08 -6.93
C LYS A 151 -10.41 9.05 -7.11
N GLN A 152 -11.30 9.10 -6.12
CA GLN A 152 -12.41 10.04 -6.07
C GLN A 152 -12.75 10.42 -4.63
N GLY A 153 -13.36 11.60 -4.42
CA GLY A 153 -13.79 12.07 -3.10
C GLY A 153 -13.52 13.55 -2.87
N LEU A 154 -13.60 14.00 -1.62
CA LEU A 154 -13.30 15.39 -1.25
C LEU A 154 -11.81 15.55 -0.92
N GLY A 155 -11.16 16.49 -1.57
CA GLY A 155 -9.78 16.89 -1.26
C GLY A 155 -9.67 18.32 -0.74
N ASP A 156 -8.45 18.74 -0.46
CA ASP A 156 -8.14 20.05 0.15
C ASP A 156 -8.66 21.23 -0.68
N THR A 157 -8.73 21.06 -2.00
CA THR A 157 -9.17 22.10 -2.95
C THR A 157 -10.53 21.80 -3.59
N GLY A 158 -11.31 20.88 -3.00
CA GLY A 158 -12.62 20.48 -3.50
C GLY A 158 -12.64 19.05 -4.07
N PRO A 159 -13.69 18.69 -4.83
CA PRO A 159 -13.87 17.34 -5.35
C PRO A 159 -12.71 16.89 -6.25
N VAL A 160 -12.23 15.67 -6.01
CA VAL A 160 -11.18 15.00 -6.77
C VAL A 160 -11.79 13.85 -7.56
N ARG A 161 -11.38 13.73 -8.82
CA ARG A 161 -11.52 12.52 -9.64
C ARG A 161 -10.32 12.41 -10.56
N ALA A 162 -9.47 11.42 -10.34
CA ALA A 162 -8.20 11.35 -11.06
C ALA A 162 -7.69 9.92 -11.23
N TRP A 163 -6.84 9.73 -12.24
CA TRP A 163 -6.19 8.46 -12.54
C TRP A 163 -4.68 8.55 -12.32
N GLY A 164 -4.17 7.69 -11.46
CA GLY A 164 -2.75 7.49 -11.20
C GLY A 164 -2.29 6.12 -11.70
N TRP A 165 -0.97 5.92 -11.73
CA TRP A 165 -0.41 4.63 -12.11
C TRP A 165 0.98 4.42 -11.53
N SER A 166 1.42 3.17 -11.52
CA SER A 166 2.82 2.84 -11.26
C SER A 166 3.28 1.63 -12.04
N LEU A 167 4.58 1.59 -12.32
CA LEU A 167 5.27 0.49 -12.98
C LEU A 167 6.57 0.20 -12.24
N GLY A 168 6.84 -1.08 -11.99
CA GLY A 168 8.03 -1.53 -11.29
C GLY A 168 8.62 -2.80 -11.91
N LEU A 169 9.94 -2.91 -11.81
CA LEU A 169 10.70 -4.08 -12.18
C LEU A 169 11.51 -4.56 -10.97
N ASP A 170 11.28 -5.81 -10.59
CA ASP A 170 11.96 -6.48 -9.49
C ASP A 170 12.86 -7.59 -10.04
N GLY A 171 14.15 -7.58 -9.72
CA GLY A 171 15.05 -8.71 -9.91
C GLY A 171 15.53 -9.29 -8.58
N ALA A 172 16.41 -10.29 -8.61
CA ALA A 172 16.88 -10.94 -7.37
C ALA A 172 17.57 -9.96 -6.40
N ARG A 173 18.39 -9.04 -6.91
CA ARG A 173 19.16 -8.07 -6.10
C ARG A 173 18.64 -6.65 -6.17
N TRP A 174 18.08 -6.23 -7.29
CA TRP A 174 17.72 -4.83 -7.53
C TRP A 174 16.25 -4.69 -7.84
N PHE A 175 15.69 -3.53 -7.53
CA PHE A 175 14.38 -3.14 -8.03
C PHE A 175 14.35 -1.66 -8.38
N GLY A 176 13.43 -1.31 -9.26
CA GLY A 176 13.10 0.07 -9.62
C GLY A 176 11.60 0.22 -9.82
N ARG A 177 11.05 1.39 -9.46
CA ARG A 177 9.65 1.73 -9.66
C ARG A 177 9.51 3.21 -10.00
N VAL A 178 8.61 3.50 -10.93
CA VAL A 178 8.11 4.85 -11.23
C VAL A 178 6.61 4.87 -10.98
N ALA A 179 6.12 5.97 -10.43
CA ALA A 179 4.70 6.19 -10.24
C ALA A 179 4.32 7.65 -10.51
N ARG A 180 3.10 7.83 -10.99
CA ARG A 180 2.43 9.12 -11.12
C ARG A 180 1.16 9.10 -10.28
N ASP A 181 1.10 9.98 -9.29
CA ASP A 181 -0.06 10.13 -8.43
C ASP A 181 -0.63 11.56 -8.54
N PRO A 182 -1.73 11.78 -9.28
CA PRO A 182 -2.40 13.07 -9.30
C PRO A 182 -3.13 13.31 -7.98
N LYS A 183 -3.16 14.56 -7.53
CA LYS A 183 -3.81 14.95 -6.26
C LYS A 183 -3.35 14.05 -5.11
N GLN A 184 -2.03 14.03 -4.90
CA GLN A 184 -1.36 13.23 -3.89
C GLN A 184 -2.01 13.49 -2.53
N ASN A 185 -2.40 12.42 -1.82
CA ASN A 185 -3.14 12.51 -0.55
C ASN A 185 -4.37 13.45 -0.62
N PHE A 186 -5.06 13.48 -1.76
CA PHE A 186 -6.19 14.39 -2.02
C PHE A 186 -5.86 15.89 -1.88
N SER A 187 -4.59 16.25 -1.99
CA SER A 187 -4.15 17.65 -2.00
C SER A 187 -4.22 18.29 -3.39
N ALA A 188 -3.86 19.57 -3.47
CA ALA A 188 -3.70 20.27 -4.75
C ALA A 188 -2.56 19.71 -5.63
N GLN A 189 -1.61 18.98 -5.02
CA GLN A 189 -0.33 18.65 -5.62
C GLN A 189 -0.36 17.34 -6.40
N ASP A 190 0.35 17.36 -7.51
CA ASP A 190 0.58 16.21 -8.36
C ASP A 190 1.99 15.69 -8.12
N ALA A 191 2.11 14.38 -7.86
CA ALA A 191 3.38 13.77 -7.49
C ALA A 191 3.89 12.80 -8.56
N TRP A 192 5.20 12.87 -8.81
CA TRP A 192 5.97 11.78 -9.39
C TRP A 192 6.78 11.11 -8.28
N ARG A 193 6.86 9.79 -8.32
CA ARG A 193 7.70 9.01 -7.41
C ARG A 193 8.65 8.13 -8.21
N LEU A 194 9.92 8.24 -7.87
CA LEU A 194 10.97 7.33 -8.31
C LEU A 194 11.44 6.57 -7.08
N SER A 195 11.61 5.26 -7.21
CA SER A 195 12.04 4.40 -6.13
C SER A 195 12.95 3.32 -6.67
N GLY A 196 13.95 2.95 -5.90
CA GLY A 196 14.85 1.86 -6.23
C GLY A 196 15.59 1.40 -4.98
N GLY A 197 16.20 0.23 -5.07
CA GLY A 197 16.92 -0.32 -3.93
C GLY A 197 17.62 -1.63 -4.22
N LEU A 198 18.33 -2.10 -3.20
CA LEU A 198 19.11 -3.33 -3.17
C LEU A 198 18.51 -4.31 -2.15
N ARG A 199 18.54 -5.59 -2.49
CA ARG A 199 18.23 -6.74 -1.64
C ARG A 199 19.54 -7.45 -1.29
N PHE A 200 19.76 -7.74 -0.02
CA PHE A 200 20.97 -8.36 0.52
C PHE A 200 20.61 -9.39 1.60
#